data_AF-A0A3A9GV20-F1
#
_entry.id   AF-A0A3A9GV20-F1
#
_cell.length_a   1.000
_cell.length_b   1.000
_cell.length_c   1.000
_cell.angle_alpha   90.00
_cell.angle_beta   90.00
_cell.angle_gamma   90.00
#
_symmetry.space_group_name_H-M   'P 1'
#
loop_
_entity.id
_entity.type
_entity.pdbx_description
1 polymer ?
#
loop_
_entity_poly.entity_id
_entity_poly.type
_entity_poly.pdbx_seq_one_letter_code
_entity_poly.pdbx_strand_id
1 'polypeptide(L)'
;MRIEPKRDIEAGKYSTLLVPIWGTSTMTEADELEMAKDFPQVLRYADIEFKGKFIVTNGNPIMSDTEDAVEVVLDLNDQKIPINENLSISLELDYNKVSKELLDEKYLTTQELYTQAQIILFESKIKTKIHELLEIARSNVNDFLVTSEEVL
;
A
#
# COMPACT_ATOMS: atom_id res chain seq x y z
N MET A 1 -7.77 -9.45 -6.46
CA MET A 1 -7.24 -9.20 -5.13
C MET A 1 -7.47 -7.76 -4.75
N ARG A 2 -8.05 -7.55 -3.57
CA ARG A 2 -8.07 -6.24 -2.88
C ARG A 2 -7.28 -6.35 -1.58
N ILE A 3 -6.73 -5.24 -1.11
CA ILE A 3 -6.02 -5.17 0.18
C ILE A 3 -6.86 -4.34 1.15
N GLU A 4 -7.21 -4.94 2.29
CA GLU A 4 -7.93 -4.26 3.36
C GLU A 4 -6.98 -3.96 4.52
N PRO A 5 -6.84 -2.68 4.93
CA PRO A 5 -6.03 -2.31 6.07
C PRO A 5 -6.81 -2.57 7.36
N LYS A 6 -6.15 -3.21 8.33
CA LYS A 6 -6.61 -3.30 9.72
C LYS A 6 -5.70 -2.43 10.56
N ARG A 7 -6.22 -1.29 11.00
CA ARG A 7 -5.48 -0.33 11.82
C ARG A 7 -5.76 -0.56 13.29
N ASP A 8 -4.75 -0.34 14.11
CA ASP A 8 -4.87 -0.37 15.57
C ASP A 8 -4.08 0.77 16.21
N ILE A 9 -4.47 1.14 17.43
CA ILE A 9 -3.83 2.20 18.22
C ILE A 9 -3.68 1.70 19.65
N GLU A 10 -2.46 1.40 20.06
CA GLU A 10 -2.15 0.93 21.40
C GLU A 10 -0.93 1.66 21.96
N ALA A 11 -1.03 2.15 23.20
CA ALA A 11 0.08 2.77 23.95
C ALA A 11 0.88 3.84 23.17
N GLY A 12 0.19 4.63 22.34
CA GLY A 12 0.78 5.69 21.54
C GLY A 12 1.46 5.24 20.23
N LYS A 13 1.20 4.01 19.83
CA LYS A 13 1.65 3.45 18.56
C LYS A 13 0.47 3.28 17.63
N TYR A 14 0.64 3.74 16.40
CA TYR A 14 -0.26 3.45 15.30
C TYR A 14 0.28 2.27 14.52
N SER A 15 -0.54 1.27 14.28
CA SER A 15 -0.18 0.14 13.45
C SER A 15 -1.19 -0.10 12.33
N THR A 16 -0.73 -0.72 11.26
CA THR A 16 -1.58 -1.21 10.18
C THR A 16 -1.11 -2.59 9.74
N LEU A 17 -2.06 -3.50 9.54
CA LEU A 17 -1.86 -4.80 8.91
C LEU A 17 -2.65 -4.81 7.60
N LEU A 18 -1.96 -4.99 6.49
CA LEU A 18 -2.56 -5.11 5.16
C LEU A 18 -2.92 -6.57 4.91
N VAL A 19 -4.22 -6.86 4.86
CA VAL A 19 -4.74 -8.21 4.65
C VAL A 19 -5.18 -8.34 3.19
N PRO A 20 -4.62 -9.30 2.44
CA PRO A 20 -5.10 -9.60 1.09
C PRO A 20 -6.44 -10.33 1.15
N ILE A 21 -7.32 -9.94 0.25
CA ILE A 21 -8.54 -10.66 -0.06
C ILE A 21 -8.45 -11.02 -1.54
N TRP A 22 -8.25 -12.31 -1.77
CA TRP A 22 -8.12 -12.91 -3.08
C TRP A 22 -9.47 -13.00 -3.79
N GLY A 23 -9.41 -13.09 -5.11
CA GLY A 23 -10.54 -12.99 -6.01
C GLY A 23 -10.82 -11.56 -6.50
N THR A 24 -11.59 -11.48 -7.58
CA THR A 24 -12.13 -10.25 -8.16
C THR A 24 -13.60 -10.47 -8.51
N SER A 25 -14.26 -9.48 -9.12
CA SER A 25 -15.60 -9.68 -9.69
C SER A 25 -15.62 -10.62 -10.89
N THR A 26 -14.46 -10.92 -11.48
CA THR A 26 -14.33 -11.70 -12.72
C THR A 26 -13.49 -12.97 -12.56
N MET A 27 -12.86 -13.18 -11.40
CA MET A 27 -11.95 -14.30 -11.14
C MET A 27 -12.13 -14.80 -9.71
N THR A 28 -12.14 -16.12 -9.52
CA THR A 28 -12.25 -16.70 -8.19
C THR A 28 -10.95 -16.54 -7.40
N GLU A 29 -11.01 -16.71 -6.08
CA GLU A 29 -9.81 -16.72 -5.23
C GLU A 29 -8.81 -17.80 -5.65
N ALA A 30 -9.30 -18.99 -6.00
CA ALA A 30 -8.45 -20.11 -6.39
C ALA A 30 -7.70 -19.81 -7.70
N ASP A 31 -8.40 -19.31 -8.72
CA ASP A 31 -7.81 -18.96 -10.01
C ASP A 31 -6.78 -17.83 -9.87
N GLU A 32 -7.07 -16.83 -9.02
CA GLU A 32 -6.12 -15.73 -8.80
C GLU A 32 -4.85 -16.19 -8.08
N LEU A 33 -4.98 -17.09 -7.11
CA LEU A 33 -3.85 -17.68 -6.41
C LEU A 33 -3.01 -18.58 -7.31
N GLU A 34 -3.65 -19.32 -8.23
CA GLU A 34 -2.95 -20.12 -9.24
C GLU A 34 -2.18 -19.22 -10.21
N MET A 35 -2.82 -18.17 -10.72
CA MET A 35 -2.15 -17.14 -11.53
C MET A 35 -0.94 -16.52 -10.80
N ALA A 36 -1.09 -16.19 -9.52
CA ALA A 36 0.01 -15.61 -8.74
C ALA A 36 1.19 -16.58 -8.56
N LYS A 37 0.95 -17.90 -8.62
CA LYS A 37 1.99 -18.93 -8.60
C LYS A 37 2.68 -19.07 -9.97
N ASP A 38 1.92 -19.00 -11.06
CA ASP A 38 2.45 -19.13 -12.42
C ASP A 38 3.25 -17.89 -12.86
N PHE A 39 2.82 -16.71 -12.40
CA PHE A 39 3.46 -15.43 -12.72
C PHE A 39 3.92 -14.72 -11.43
N PRO A 40 4.93 -15.26 -10.74
CA PRO A 40 5.32 -14.79 -9.40
C PRO A 40 5.76 -13.33 -9.43
N GLN A 41 5.14 -12.54 -8.56
CA GLN A 41 5.48 -11.13 -8.36
C GLN A 41 6.13 -10.91 -6.99
N VAL A 42 7.05 -9.94 -6.93
CA VAL A 42 7.72 -9.56 -5.69
C VAL A 42 7.53 -8.06 -5.48
N LEU A 43 6.89 -7.70 -4.37
CA LEU A 43 6.84 -6.33 -3.91
C LEU A 43 8.21 -5.95 -3.35
N ARG A 44 8.78 -4.85 -3.83
CA ARG A 44 10.04 -4.30 -3.32
C ARG A 44 9.84 -2.88 -2.86
N TYR A 45 10.26 -2.57 -1.63
CA TYR A 45 10.11 -1.21 -1.09
C TYR A 45 11.01 -0.21 -1.79
N ALA A 46 12.19 -0.65 -2.25
CA ALA A 46 13.07 0.18 -3.07
C ALA A 46 12.42 0.66 -4.39
N ASP A 47 11.38 -0.02 -4.87
CA ASP A 47 10.67 0.34 -6.10
C ASP A 47 9.46 1.26 -5.82
N ILE A 48 9.33 1.76 -4.58
CA ILE A 48 8.21 2.58 -4.12
C ILE A 48 8.74 3.89 -3.54
N GLU A 49 8.26 5.00 -4.08
CA GLU A 49 8.47 6.31 -3.46
C GLU A 49 7.39 6.56 -2.39
N PHE A 50 7.78 6.41 -1.11
CA PHE A 50 6.96 6.69 0.06
C PHE A 50 6.93 8.18 0.37
N LYS A 51 6.34 8.92 -0.56
CA LYS A 51 6.15 10.37 -0.49
C LYS A 51 4.75 10.74 -0.97
N GLY A 52 4.09 11.64 -0.24
CA GLY A 52 2.76 12.11 -0.61
C GLY A 52 2.38 13.39 0.12
N LYS A 53 1.33 14.05 -0.36
CA LYS A 53 0.83 15.29 0.21
C LYS A 53 -0.50 15.06 0.92
N PHE A 54 -0.69 15.76 2.04
CA PHE A 54 -1.82 15.56 2.93
C PHE A 54 -2.46 16.87 3.38
N ILE A 55 -3.78 16.83 3.53
CA ILE A 55 -4.55 17.81 4.30
C ILE A 55 -5.31 17.09 5.41
N VAL A 56 -5.86 17.83 6.36
CA VAL A 56 -6.76 17.28 7.37
C VAL A 56 -8.19 17.70 7.07
N THR A 57 -9.07 16.72 6.92
CA THR A 57 -10.52 16.93 6.73
C THR A 57 -11.27 16.12 7.77
N ASN A 58 -12.22 16.76 8.46
CA ASN A 58 -12.99 16.14 9.55
C ASN A 58 -12.08 15.49 10.62
N GLY A 59 -10.97 16.14 10.95
CA GLY A 59 -10.00 15.65 11.94
C GLY A 59 -9.12 14.48 11.50
N ASN A 60 -9.23 14.03 10.24
CA ASN A 60 -8.45 12.92 9.71
C ASN A 60 -7.53 13.38 8.57
N PRO A 61 -6.25 12.96 8.54
CA PRO A 61 -5.40 13.17 7.39
C PRO A 61 -5.94 12.44 6.17
N ILE A 62 -5.93 13.11 5.01
CA ILE A 62 -6.28 12.55 3.72
C ILE A 62 -5.25 12.99 2.67
N MET A 63 -4.95 12.13 1.72
CA MET A 63 -4.07 12.49 0.60
C MET A 63 -4.75 13.56 -0.27
N SER A 64 -4.00 14.57 -0.66
CA SER A 64 -4.51 15.72 -1.43
C SER A 64 -3.40 16.35 -2.27
N ASP A 65 -3.75 16.76 -3.49
CA ASP A 65 -2.85 17.46 -4.41
C ASP A 65 -3.00 18.99 -4.35
N THR A 66 -3.75 19.52 -3.35
CA THR A 66 -3.88 20.96 -3.17
C THR A 66 -2.53 21.63 -2.92
N GLU A 67 -2.38 22.88 -3.36
CA GLU A 67 -1.11 23.61 -3.25
C GLU A 67 -0.63 23.78 -1.81
N ASP A 68 -1.57 23.86 -0.87
CA ASP A 68 -1.33 24.01 0.56
C ASP A 68 -1.21 22.67 1.31
N ALA A 69 -1.28 21.55 0.60
CA ALA A 69 -1.11 20.23 1.21
C ALA A 69 0.34 20.01 1.67
N VAL A 70 0.46 19.35 2.82
CA VAL A 70 1.72 19.17 3.54
C VAL A 70 2.37 17.88 3.09
N GLU A 71 3.65 17.96 2.78
CA GLU A 71 4.43 16.83 2.31
C GLU A 71 4.81 15.90 3.47
N VAL A 72 4.48 14.62 3.31
CA VAL A 72 4.81 13.54 4.24
C VAL A 72 5.73 12.56 3.52
N VAL A 73 6.81 12.23 4.20
CA VAL A 73 7.80 11.25 3.74
C VAL A 73 7.89 10.14 4.78
N LEU A 74 8.07 8.92 4.30
CA LEU A 74 8.35 7.77 5.14
C LEU A 74 9.57 7.05 4.58
N ASP A 75 10.64 7.02 5.36
CA ASP A 75 11.86 6.31 4.99
C ASP A 75 11.82 4.89 5.58
N LEU A 76 11.88 3.89 4.71
CA LEU A 76 11.79 2.48 5.07
C LEU A 76 12.98 1.73 4.48
N ASN A 77 13.52 0.80 5.26
CA ASN A 77 14.51 -0.14 4.74
C ASN A 77 13.91 -0.95 3.58
N ASP A 78 14.74 -1.30 2.59
CA ASP A 78 14.29 -2.17 1.50
C ASP A 78 13.81 -3.51 2.06
N GLN A 79 12.65 -3.94 1.58
CA GLN A 79 12.05 -5.23 1.87
C GLN A 79 11.58 -5.84 0.57
N LYS A 80 11.71 -7.16 0.46
CA LYS A 80 11.23 -7.94 -0.68
C LYS A 80 10.21 -8.95 -0.18
N ILE A 81 8.98 -8.82 -0.66
CA ILE A 81 7.84 -9.60 -0.17
C ILE A 81 7.19 -10.28 -1.38
N PRO A 82 7.22 -11.62 -1.46
CA PRO A 82 6.50 -12.36 -2.49
C PRO A 82 4.99 -12.12 -2.37
N ILE A 83 4.31 -11.91 -3.50
CA ILE A 83 2.84 -11.80 -3.55
C ILE A 83 2.27 -13.22 -3.73
N ASN A 84 1.86 -13.83 -2.61
CA ASN A 84 1.31 -15.20 -2.57
C ASN A 84 0.29 -15.35 -1.41
N GLU A 85 -0.22 -16.56 -1.19
CA GLU A 85 -1.22 -16.84 -0.15
C GLU A 85 -0.80 -16.45 1.28
N ASN A 86 0.50 -16.31 1.54
CA ASN A 86 1.05 -15.95 2.84
C ASN A 86 1.41 -14.45 2.94
N LEU A 87 0.96 -13.63 1.99
CA LEU A 87 1.23 -12.20 1.96
C LEU A 87 0.75 -11.54 3.26
N SER A 88 1.71 -11.02 4.03
CA SER A 88 1.49 -10.29 5.26
C SER A 88 2.40 -9.08 5.27
N ILE A 89 1.81 -7.88 5.34
CA ILE A 89 2.54 -6.62 5.35
C ILE A 89 2.01 -5.79 6.50
N SER A 90 2.89 -5.39 7.40
CA SER A 90 2.55 -4.58 8.56
C SER A 90 3.52 -3.44 8.77
N LEU A 91 3.02 -2.33 9.31
CA LEU A 91 3.81 -1.20 9.75
C LEU A 91 3.33 -0.76 11.14
N GLU A 92 4.26 -0.45 12.04
CA GLU A 92 4.00 0.15 13.35
C GLU A 92 4.87 1.39 13.48
N LEU A 93 4.26 2.51 13.89
CA LEU A 93 4.92 3.79 14.13
C LEU A 93 4.51 4.33 15.50
N ASP A 94 5.49 4.82 16.26
CA ASP A 94 5.29 5.46 17.56
C ASP A 94 5.28 6.98 17.36
N TYR A 95 4.14 7.63 17.63
CA TYR A 95 4.02 9.06 17.38
C TYR A 95 4.96 9.88 18.26
N ASN A 96 5.37 9.37 19.43
CA ASN A 96 6.28 10.07 20.32
C ASN A 96 7.69 10.20 19.72
N LYS A 97 8.02 9.40 18.69
CA LYS A 97 9.30 9.45 17.97
C LYS A 97 9.29 10.42 16.79
N VAL A 98 8.15 10.98 16.42
CA VAL A 98 8.06 11.95 15.32
C VAL A 98 8.66 13.28 15.78
N SER A 99 9.59 13.84 15.03
CA SER A 99 10.14 15.17 15.35
C SER A 99 9.07 16.26 15.20
N LYS A 100 9.02 17.20 16.15
CA LYS A 100 8.10 18.35 16.08
C LYS A 100 8.40 19.27 14.89
N GLU A 101 9.61 19.21 14.35
CA GLU A 101 10.02 19.99 13.17
C GLU A 101 9.32 19.53 11.88
N LEU A 102 8.75 18.32 11.86
CA LEU A 102 8.00 17.78 10.73
C LEU A 102 6.54 18.25 10.72
N LEU A 103 6.07 18.87 11.80
CA LEU A 103 4.69 19.33 11.95
C LEU A 103 4.54 20.68 11.25
N ASP A 104 3.43 20.86 10.55
CA ASP A 104 3.06 22.16 10.02
C ASP A 104 2.06 22.87 10.95
N GLU A 105 1.76 24.13 10.66
CA GLU A 105 0.91 24.96 11.50
C GLU A 105 -0.60 24.82 11.19
N LYS A 106 -0.97 24.22 10.04
CA LYS A 106 -2.32 24.23 9.50
C LYS A 106 -3.00 22.86 9.52
N TYR A 107 -2.36 21.81 9.03
CA TYR A 107 -2.98 20.49 8.81
C TYR A 107 -2.47 19.43 9.78
N LEU A 108 -1.22 19.02 9.65
CA LEU A 108 -0.53 18.02 10.47
C LEU A 108 0.13 18.68 11.69
N THR A 109 -0.70 19.32 12.50
CA THR A 109 -0.27 20.13 13.65
C THR A 109 0.17 19.32 14.87
N THR A 110 -0.08 18.01 14.87
CA THR A 110 0.29 17.10 15.96
C THR A 110 1.03 15.87 15.46
N GLN A 111 1.84 15.27 16.33
CA GLN A 111 2.58 14.05 16.02
C GLN A 111 1.63 12.89 15.67
N GLU A 112 0.46 12.83 16.30
CA GLU A 112 -0.57 11.84 16.00
C GLU A 112 -1.11 11.99 14.58
N LEU A 113 -1.43 13.21 14.14
CA LEU A 113 -1.90 13.48 12.77
C LEU A 113 -0.83 13.15 11.75
N TYR A 114 0.42 13.52 12.01
CA TYR A 114 1.54 13.18 11.12
C TYR A 114 1.74 11.67 11.02
N THR A 115 1.71 10.95 12.15
CA THR A 115 1.85 9.49 12.18
C THR A 115 0.71 8.80 11.43
N GLN A 116 -0.53 9.27 11.60
CA GLN A 116 -1.67 8.77 10.82
C GLN A 116 -1.49 9.00 9.31
N ALA A 117 -0.98 10.17 8.92
CA ALA A 117 -0.67 10.45 7.52
C ALA A 117 0.41 9.49 6.96
N GLN A 118 1.45 9.18 7.74
CA GLN A 118 2.47 8.19 7.37
C GLN A 118 1.87 6.78 7.18
N ILE A 119 0.98 6.35 8.08
CA ILE A 119 0.26 5.07 7.94
C ILE A 119 -0.56 5.06 6.65
N ILE A 120 -1.33 6.12 6.37
CA ILE A 120 -2.15 6.22 5.15
C ILE A 120 -1.27 6.21 3.89
N LEU A 121 -0.14 6.93 3.93
CA LEU A 121 0.84 6.96 2.84
C LEU A 121 1.36 5.56 2.54
N PHE A 122 1.79 4.84 3.57
CA PHE A 122 2.27 3.47 3.45
C PHE A 122 1.20 2.57 2.83
N GLU A 123 -0.01 2.56 3.38
CA GLU A 123 -1.10 1.73 2.87
C GLU A 123 -1.42 2.04 1.40
N SER A 124 -1.50 3.31 1.04
CA SER A 124 -1.83 3.74 -0.33
C SER A 124 -0.77 3.28 -1.32
N LYS A 125 0.51 3.54 -1.02
CA LYS A 125 1.63 3.21 -1.91
C LYS A 125 1.81 1.70 -2.08
N ILE A 126 1.68 0.93 -0.99
CA ILE A 126 1.73 -0.53 -1.05
C ILE A 126 0.57 -1.08 -1.89
N LYS A 127 -0.66 -0.59 -1.67
CA LYS A 127 -1.84 -1.00 -2.45
C LYS A 127 -1.65 -0.74 -3.94
N THR A 128 -1.23 0.46 -4.30
CA THR A 128 -0.96 0.83 -5.69
C THR A 128 0.07 -0.09 -6.30
N LYS A 129 1.20 -0.33 -5.61
CA LYS A 129 2.26 -1.17 -6.16
C LYS A 129 1.86 -2.63 -6.33
N ILE A 130 1.14 -3.19 -5.37
CA ILE A 130 0.59 -4.54 -5.46
C ILE A 130 -0.38 -4.64 -6.65
N HIS A 131 -1.23 -3.63 -6.84
CA HIS A 131 -2.16 -3.61 -7.96
C HIS A 131 -1.42 -3.61 -9.30
N GLU A 132 -0.40 -2.75 -9.47
CA GLU A 132 0.45 -2.74 -10.68
C GLU A 132 1.09 -4.11 -10.95
N LEU A 133 1.66 -4.75 -9.93
CA LEU A 133 2.30 -6.06 -10.08
C LEU A 133 1.30 -7.15 -10.49
N LEU A 134 0.08 -7.12 -9.94
CA LEU A 134 -0.96 -8.06 -10.34
C LEU A 134 -1.49 -7.82 -11.75
N GLU A 135 -1.59 -6.57 -12.20
CA GLU A 135 -1.94 -6.27 -13.60
C GLU A 135 -0.88 -6.81 -14.58
N ILE A 136 0.41 -6.72 -14.22
CA ILE A 136 1.49 -7.33 -15.01
C ILE A 136 1.30 -8.86 -15.08
N ALA A 137 1.04 -9.52 -13.95
CA ALA A 137 0.78 -10.95 -13.92
C ALA A 137 -0.42 -11.34 -14.82
N ARG A 138 -1.54 -10.60 -14.74
CA ARG A 138 -2.75 -10.82 -15.55
C ARG A 138 -2.49 -10.62 -17.04
N SER A 139 -1.70 -9.61 -17.42
CA SER A 139 -1.35 -9.37 -18.82
C SER A 139 -0.59 -10.56 -19.40
N ASN A 140 0.33 -11.15 -18.65
CA ASN A 140 1.10 -12.31 -19.10
C ASN A 140 0.23 -13.57 -19.30
N VAL A 141 -0.81 -13.76 -18.48
CA VAL A 141 -1.81 -14.83 -18.68
C VAL A 141 -2.52 -14.64 -20.02
N ASN A 142 -2.99 -13.42 -20.29
CA ASN A 142 -3.73 -13.11 -21.52
C ASN A 142 -2.86 -13.31 -22.77
N ASP A 143 -1.60 -12.87 -22.74
CA ASP A 143 -0.67 -13.04 -23.87
C ASP A 143 -0.41 -14.53 -24.18
N PHE A 144 -0.33 -15.37 -23.15
CA PHE A 144 -0.18 -16.81 -23.33
C PHE A 144 -1.43 -17.46 -23.96
N LEU A 145 -2.63 -17.05 -23.54
CA LEU A 145 -3.88 -17.56 -24.12
C LEU A 145 -4.06 -17.11 -25.58
N VAL A 146 -3.76 -15.86 -25.90
CA VAL A 146 -3.87 -15.33 -27.28
C VAL A 146 -2.92 -16.07 -28.23
N THR A 147 -1.69 -16.34 -27.83
CA THR A 147 -0.75 -17.12 -28.66
C THR A 147 -1.18 -18.57 -28.87
N SER A 148 -2.01 -19.12 -27.98
CA SER A 148 -2.55 -20.48 -28.13
C SER A 148 -3.74 -20.57 -29.11
N GLU A 149 -4.47 -19.47 -29.35
CA GLU A 149 -5.61 -19.43 -30.26
C GLU A 149 -5.23 -19.16 -31.73
N GLU A 150 -4.07 -18.54 -31.99
CA GLU A 150 -3.60 -18.25 -33.36
C GLU A 150 -2.95 -19.45 -34.08
N VAL A 151 -2.93 -20.63 -33.46
CA VAL A 151 -2.34 -21.86 -34.03
C VAL A 151 -3.40 -22.95 -34.21
N LEU A 152 -4.44 -22.69 -35.01
CA LEU A 152 -5.38 -23.73 -35.50
C LEU A 152 -5.92 -23.39 -36.90
#